data_AF-A0A2V8IN69-F1
#
_entry.id   AF-A0A2V8IN69-F1
#
_cell.length_a   1.000
_cell.length_b   1.000
_cell.length_c   1.000
_cell.angle_alpha   90.00
_cell.angle_beta   90.00
_cell.angle_gamma   90.00
#
_symmetry.space_group_name_H-M   'P 1'
#
loop_
_entity.id
_entity.type
_entity.pdbx_description
1 polymer ?
#
loop_
_entity_poly.entity_id
_entity_poly.type
_entity_poly.pdbx_seq_one_letter_code
_entity_poly.pdbx_strand_id
1 'polypeptide(L)' 'MPDNPIQIEIYSRPNCHLCHQAEGVIERVRQRVPFSVQIVNIETDPEL' A
#
# COMPACT_ATOMS: atom_id res chain seq x y z
N MET A 1 9.84 19.90 13.23
CA MET A 1 9.75 19.69 11.77
C MET A 1 8.49 18.86 11.56
N PRO A 2 7.60 19.13 10.59
CA PRO A 2 6.49 18.23 10.36
C PRO A 2 7.07 17.03 9.62
N ASP A 3 7.57 16.05 10.36
CA ASP A 3 7.71 14.68 9.91
C ASP A 3 6.29 14.19 9.61
N ASN A 4 5.72 14.60 8.47
CA ASN A 4 4.50 13.99 8.00
C ASN A 4 4.95 12.71 7.30
N PRO A 5 4.92 11.55 7.97
CA PRO A 5 5.34 10.31 7.35
C PRO A 5 4.52 10.17 6.06
N ILE A 6 5.20 9.91 4.95
CA ILE A 6 4.54 9.63 3.69
C ILE A 6 3.64 8.42 3.96
N GLN A 7 2.33 8.61 3.89
CA GLN A 7 1.35 7.54 4.05
C GLN A 7 0.77 7.23 2.68
N ILE A 8 0.92 5.98 2.26
CA ILE A 8 0.44 5.50 0.97
C ILE A 8 -0.63 4.45 1.23
N GLU A 9 -1.83 4.70 0.74
CA GLU A 9 -2.94 3.78 0.80
C GLU A 9 -3.10 3.07 -0.54
N ILE A 10 -3.16 1.75 -0.50
CA ILE A 10 -3.26 0.91 -1.68
C ILE A 10 -4.54 0.13 -1.60
N TYR A 11 -5.45 0.53 -2.47
CA TYR A 11 -6.72 -0.13 -2.68
C TYR A 11 -6.50 -1.37 -3.55
N SER A 12 -6.60 -2.54 -2.94
CA SER A 12 -6.36 -3.84 -3.56
C SER A 12 -7.65 -4.67 -3.56
N ARG A 13 -7.73 -5.65 -4.47
CA ARG A 13 -8.81 -6.64 -4.56
C ARG A 13 -8.24 -8.05 -4.40
N PRO A 14 -8.91 -8.98 -3.68
CA PRO A 14 -8.50 -10.37 -3.61
C PRO A 14 -8.35 -10.98 -5.02
N ASN A 15 -7.35 -11.85 -5.17
CA ASN A 15 -6.99 -12.52 -6.41
C ASN A 15 -6.41 -11.63 -7.53
N CYS A 16 -5.93 -10.42 -7.20
CA CYS A 16 -5.25 -9.58 -8.18
C CYS A 16 -3.73 -9.87 -8.20
N HIS A 17 -3.28 -10.58 -9.23
CA HIS A 17 -1.86 -10.90 -9.45
C HIS A 17 -0.96 -9.64 -9.48
N LEU A 18 -1.53 -8.50 -9.86
CA LEU A 18 -0.86 -7.20 -9.90
C LEU A 18 -0.55 -6.64 -8.50
N CYS A 19 -1.35 -6.98 -7.49
CA CYS A 19 -1.14 -6.48 -6.13
C CYS A 19 0.09 -7.10 -5.49
N HIS A 20 0.35 -8.39 -5.74
CA HIS A 20 1.57 -9.06 -5.31
C HIS A 20 2.83 -8.42 -5.93
N GLN A 21 2.72 -7.95 -7.18
CA GLN A 21 3.79 -7.22 -7.85
C GLN A 21 3.98 -5.81 -7.25
N ALA A 22 2.89 -5.13 -6.91
CA ALA A 22 2.91 -3.83 -6.24
C ALA A 22 3.58 -3.93 -4.86
N GLU A 23 3.22 -4.91 -4.04
CA GLU A 23 3.86 -5.21 -2.75
C GLU A 23 5.38 -5.38 -2.90
N GLY A 24 5.83 -6.14 -3.89
CA GLY A 24 7.26 -6.31 -4.17
C GLY A 24 7.99 -5.04 -4.63
N VAL A 25 7.29 -4.08 -5.23
CA VAL A 25 7.85 -2.74 -5.54
C VAL A 25 7.91 -1.90 -4.27
N ILE A 26 6.82 -1.87 -3.50
CA ILE A 26 6.70 -1.08 -2.26
C ILE A 26 7.76 -1.48 -1.25
N GLU A 27 7.98 -2.77 -1.05
CA GLU A 27 9.01 -3.27 -0.13
C GLU A 27 10.41 -2.80 -0.56
N ARG A 28 10.70 -2.78 -1.87
CA ARG A 28 11.97 -2.22 -2.39
C ARG A 28 12.08 -0.72 -2.18
N VAL A 29 10.98 0.03 -2.26
CA VAL A 29 10.99 1.47 -2.00
C VAL A 29 11.08 1.74 -0.50
N ARG A 30 10.45 0.93 0.38
CA ARG A 30 10.54 1.03 1.85
C ARG A 30 11.96 0.89 2.36
N GLN A 31 12.78 0.08 1.68
CA GLN A 31 14.21 -0.04 2.00
C GLN A 31 15.01 1.24 1.70
N ARG A 32 14.53 2.12 0.81
CA ARG A 32 15.21 3.36 0.41
C ARG A 32 14.60 4.59 1.07
N VAL A 33 13.30 4.58 1.31
CA VAL A 33 12.54 5.69 1.88
C VAL A 33 11.62 5.13 2.96
N PRO A 34 11.74 5.60 4.22
CA PRO A 34 10.81 5.20 5.26
C PRO A 34 9.45 5.88 5.02
N PHE A 35 8.44 5.08 4.68
CA PHE A 35 7.04 5.51 4.54
C PHE A 35 6.11 4.41 5.09
N SER A 36 4.90 4.80 5.46
CA SER A 36 3.85 3.88 5.90
C SER A 36 3.01 3.48 4.70
N VAL A 37 2.87 2.18 4.45
CA VAL A 37 1.91 1.65 3.47
C VAL A 37 0.75 1.00 4.20
N GLN A 38 -0.47 1.29 3.77
CA GLN A 38 -1.68 0.63 4.24
C GLN A 38 -2.38 0.00 3.04
N ILE A 39 -2.55 -1.33 3.07
CA ILE A 39 -3.26 -2.07 2.03
C ILE A 39 -4.71 -2.17 2.47
N VAL A 40 -5.60 -1.49 1.74
CA VAL A 40 -7.04 -1.47 1.99
C VAL A 40 -7.69 -2.39 0.96
N ASN A 41 -8.42 -3.41 1.41
CA ASN A 41 -9.11 -4.32 0.51
C ASN A 41 -10.52 -3.78 0.23
N ILE A 42 -10.74 -3.34 -1.01
CA ILE A 42 -12.02 -2.74 -1.42
C ILE A 42 -13.17 -3.75 -1.52
N GLU A 43 -12.91 -5.06 -1.56
CA GLU A 43 -14.00 -6.06 -1.51
C GLU A 43 -14.49 -6.33 -0.09
N THR A 44 -13.69 -5.98 0.92
CA THR A 44 -14.08 -6.07 2.33
C THR A 44 -14.59 -4.75 2.89
N ASP A 45 -14.47 -3.67 2.13
CA ASP A 45 -14.89 -2.33 2.54
C ASP A 45 -16.31 -2.08 1.99
N PRO A 46 -17.35 -2.08 2.83
CA PRO A 46 -18.75 -1.99 2.38
C PRO A 46 -19.14 -0.62 1.81
N GLU A 47 -18.22 0.36 1.80
CA GLU A 47 -18.45 1.73 1.32
C GLU A 47 -17.72 2.07 -0.01
N LEU A 48 -16.93 1.14 -0.58
CA LEU A 48 -16.17 1.28 -1.84
C LEU A 48 -16.61 0.26 -2.91
#